data_AF-E6M222-F1
#
_entry.id   AF-E6M222-F1
#
_cell.length_a   1.000
_cell.length_b   1.000
_cell.length_c   1.000
_cell.angle_alpha   90.00
_cell.angle_beta   90.00
_cell.angle_gamma   90.00
#
_symmetry.space_group_name_H-M   'P 1'
#
loop_
_entity.id
_entity.type
_entity.pdbx_description
1 polymer ?
#
loop_
_entity_poly.entity_id
_entity_poly.type
_entity_poly.pdbx_seq_one_letter_code
_entity_poly.pdbx_strand_id
1 'polypeptide(L)'
;MEIHAIVPAGGYGRRLWPWSTAAKPKFLLNINGTQSLVQQTATRLAPICQSLTFVTGAPHRETLVAQVTALGLPVPVRCVAEPSPRDSMAAIALGAALLEHRYGTCVVGSFAADHLITNTVAFSEALAQAVPAAAAGWLTTIGIAPTEPATGFGYIEVGPALDGALSGVHRAQSFTEKPDESTASAWLATGNYLWNAGMFVVRSDMLLDVLEARVPGSGTAVRKLAAAWETLSPDAKTALWERVVAAPIDTVLAEPLAQEGRVAVVPARPDLGWSDVGDWEAVRHVVSNASELANLSPQIPVYTDAAPAALVRAENLKGVAIIGIPGAVVVESAGQLLVTTQEFAQNVKVASNAADKW
;
A
#
# COMPACT_ATOMS: atom_id res chain seq x y z
N MET A 1 -12.92 13.35 9.55
CA MET A 1 -14.06 12.69 8.88
C MET A 1 -14.49 11.50 9.72
N GLU A 2 -15.72 11.01 9.59
CA GLU A 2 -16.23 9.82 10.30
C GLU A 2 -15.69 8.53 9.66
N ILE A 3 -14.38 8.28 9.80
CA ILE A 3 -13.68 7.12 9.23
C ILE A 3 -12.55 6.67 10.16
N HIS A 4 -12.42 5.36 10.32
CA HIS A 4 -11.27 4.73 10.98
C HIS A 4 -10.31 4.12 9.94
N ALA A 5 -9.01 4.40 10.06
CA ALA A 5 -8.04 3.84 9.12
C ALA A 5 -7.52 2.48 9.60
N ILE A 6 -7.40 1.56 8.66
CA ILE A 6 -6.68 0.31 8.75
C ILE A 6 -5.47 0.44 7.84
N VAL A 7 -4.29 0.12 8.35
CA VAL A 7 -3.03 0.23 7.62
C VAL A 7 -2.37 -1.14 7.58
N PRO A 8 -2.64 -1.96 6.56
CA PRO A 8 -1.89 -3.20 6.33
C PRO A 8 -0.43 -2.85 6.05
N ALA A 9 0.46 -3.36 6.91
CA ALA A 9 1.90 -3.15 6.87
C ALA A 9 2.59 -4.50 6.71
N GLY A 10 2.55 -5.03 5.50
CA GLY A 10 3.17 -6.29 5.09
C GLY A 10 4.01 -6.13 3.84
N GLY A 11 4.62 -7.23 3.40
CA GLY A 11 5.46 -7.26 2.20
C GLY A 11 6.90 -6.82 2.44
N TYR A 12 7.85 -7.58 1.92
CA TYR A 12 9.27 -7.29 2.09
C TYR A 12 9.72 -6.11 1.22
N GLY A 13 9.09 -5.94 0.05
CA GLY A 13 9.54 -5.00 -0.98
C GLY A 13 10.79 -5.47 -1.73
N ARG A 14 10.90 -6.77 -2.02
CA ARG A 14 12.09 -7.46 -2.59
C ARG A 14 12.77 -6.75 -3.78
N ARG A 15 12.07 -5.91 -4.52
CA ARG A 15 12.62 -5.10 -5.64
C ARG A 15 13.50 -3.93 -5.18
N LEU A 16 13.46 -3.58 -3.90
CA LEU A 16 14.35 -2.60 -3.26
C LEU A 16 15.49 -3.25 -2.48
N TRP A 17 15.75 -4.54 -2.68
CA TRP A 17 16.95 -5.18 -2.16
C TRP A 17 18.20 -4.45 -2.70
N PRO A 18 19.29 -4.30 -1.91
CA PRO A 18 19.49 -4.77 -0.54
C PRO A 18 18.99 -3.80 0.54
N TRP A 19 18.36 -2.69 0.17
CA TRP A 19 17.84 -1.73 1.15
C TRP A 19 16.69 -2.32 1.97
N SER A 20 15.75 -2.97 1.28
CA SER A 20 14.69 -3.74 1.91
C SER A 20 15.11 -5.20 2.10
N THR A 21 14.79 -5.78 3.25
CA THR A 21 15.00 -7.20 3.55
C THR A 21 13.79 -7.77 4.28
N ALA A 22 13.77 -9.09 4.51
CA ALA A 22 12.74 -9.69 5.36
C ALA A 22 12.71 -9.09 6.77
N ALA A 23 13.86 -8.68 7.33
CA ALA A 23 13.93 -8.03 8.65
C ALA A 23 13.58 -6.54 8.61
N LYS A 24 13.87 -5.85 7.49
CA LYS A 24 13.64 -4.42 7.28
C LYS A 24 12.79 -4.21 6.01
N PRO A 25 11.47 -4.46 6.08
CA PRO A 25 10.57 -4.32 4.93
C PRO A 25 10.44 -2.88 4.43
N LYS A 26 10.02 -2.72 3.17
CA LYS A 26 9.88 -1.43 2.47
C LYS A 26 9.15 -0.36 3.30
N PHE A 27 8.04 -0.69 3.95
CA PHE A 27 7.24 0.29 4.71
C PHE A 27 8.02 0.97 5.85
N LEU A 28 9.10 0.36 6.34
CA LEU A 28 9.96 0.93 7.39
C LEU A 28 11.10 1.82 6.83
N LEU A 29 11.24 1.91 5.50
CA LEU A 29 12.32 2.64 4.85
C LEU A 29 12.00 4.12 4.72
N ASN A 30 13.01 4.95 5.00
CA ASN A 30 12.99 6.40 4.81
C ASN A 30 13.48 6.76 3.41
N ILE A 31 12.57 6.77 2.45
CA ILE A 31 12.90 7.00 1.03
C ILE A 31 13.11 8.48 0.72
N ASN A 32 12.35 9.37 1.34
CA ASN A 32 12.39 10.81 1.09
C ASN A 32 13.34 11.59 2.03
N GLY A 33 14.12 10.87 2.85
CA GLY A 33 15.11 11.43 3.76
C GLY A 33 14.56 11.91 5.12
N THR A 34 13.25 12.08 5.30
CA THR A 34 12.67 12.61 6.55
C THR A 34 11.88 11.61 7.38
N GLN A 35 11.07 10.77 6.74
CA GLN A 35 10.15 9.85 7.41
C GLN A 35 10.08 8.51 6.67
N SER A 36 9.92 7.42 7.40
CA SER A 36 9.60 6.13 6.77
C SER A 36 8.26 6.18 6.03
N LEU A 37 8.04 5.30 5.05
CA LEU A 37 6.75 5.24 4.34
C LEU A 37 5.55 5.05 5.28
N VAL A 38 5.70 4.22 6.32
CA VAL A 38 4.63 4.04 7.33
C VAL A 38 4.41 5.31 8.14
N GLN A 39 5.46 6.07 8.46
CA GLN A 39 5.33 7.36 9.14
C GLN A 39 4.64 8.41 8.26
N GLN A 40 4.94 8.44 6.96
CA GLN A 40 4.29 9.32 6.00
C GLN A 40 2.79 8.98 5.88
N THR A 41 2.46 7.70 5.76
CA THR A 41 1.06 7.23 5.73
C THR A 41 0.32 7.60 7.03
N ALA A 42 0.94 7.40 8.18
CA ALA A 42 0.36 7.77 9.48
C ALA A 42 0.13 9.28 9.59
N THR A 43 1.12 10.10 9.20
CA THR A 43 1.05 11.57 9.20
C THR A 43 -0.04 12.09 8.26
N ARG A 44 -0.19 11.47 7.09
CA ARG A 44 -1.23 11.81 6.10
C ARG A 44 -2.64 11.50 6.59
N LEU A 45 -2.83 10.38 7.30
CA LEU A 45 -4.14 9.91 7.75
C LEU A 45 -4.61 10.53 9.07
N ALA A 46 -3.69 10.85 10.00
CA ALA A 46 -4.03 11.33 11.33
C ALA A 46 -4.94 12.58 11.37
N PRO A 47 -4.81 13.58 10.47
CA PRO A 47 -5.68 14.75 10.49
C PRO A 47 -7.11 14.49 10.01
N ILE A 48 -7.36 13.38 9.30
CA ILE A 48 -8.63 13.13 8.60
C ILE A 48 -9.40 11.90 9.11
N CYS A 49 -8.72 10.99 9.82
CA CYS A 49 -9.31 9.79 10.40
C CYS A 49 -9.49 9.91 11.93
N GLN A 50 -10.46 9.19 12.50
CA GLN A 50 -10.73 9.13 13.94
C GLN A 50 -9.75 8.25 14.71
N SER A 51 -9.15 7.25 14.04
CA SER A 51 -8.11 6.39 14.62
C SER A 51 -7.29 5.70 13.54
N LEU A 52 -6.10 5.21 13.89
CA LEU A 52 -5.26 4.40 13.02
C LEU A 52 -5.05 3.01 13.62
N THR A 53 -5.33 1.96 12.86
CA THR A 53 -5.04 0.56 13.23
C THR A 53 -4.07 -0.04 12.23
N PHE A 54 -2.83 -0.26 12.65
CA PHE A 54 -1.80 -0.93 11.86
C PHE A 54 -1.89 -2.45 12.09
N VAL A 55 -1.83 -3.22 11.01
CA VAL A 55 -1.76 -4.69 11.07
C VAL A 55 -0.49 -5.12 10.35
N THR A 56 0.42 -5.79 11.08
CA THR A 56 1.76 -6.15 10.57
C THR A 56 2.19 -7.53 11.09
N GLY A 57 3.24 -8.11 10.52
CA GLY A 57 3.84 -9.33 11.05
C GLY A 57 4.52 -9.10 12.40
N ALA A 58 4.49 -10.11 13.28
CA ALA A 58 5.12 -10.05 14.60
C ALA A 58 6.58 -9.55 14.61
N PRO A 59 7.46 -9.94 13.66
CA PRO A 59 8.84 -9.46 13.62
C PRO A 59 9.01 -7.95 13.41
N HIS A 60 8.00 -7.25 12.88
CA HIS A 60 8.09 -5.82 12.52
C HIS A 60 7.34 -4.92 13.49
N ARG A 61 6.51 -5.50 14.37
CA ARG A 61 5.63 -4.74 15.25
C ARG A 61 6.38 -3.76 16.13
N GLU A 62 7.49 -4.17 16.75
CA GLU A 62 8.24 -3.30 17.66
C GLU A 62 8.79 -2.06 16.95
N THR A 63 9.45 -2.25 15.81
CA THR A 63 9.97 -1.15 14.98
C THR A 63 8.85 -0.25 14.47
N LEU A 64 7.72 -0.83 14.03
CA LEU A 64 6.55 -0.06 13.60
C LEU A 64 6.00 0.80 14.76
N VAL A 65 5.81 0.22 15.95
CA VAL A 65 5.34 0.93 17.14
C VAL A 65 6.28 2.07 17.49
N ALA A 66 7.59 1.85 17.48
CA ALA A 66 8.58 2.89 17.77
C ALA A 66 8.50 4.04 16.76
N GLN A 67 8.46 3.75 15.46
CA GLN A 67 8.36 4.77 14.40
C GLN A 67 7.08 5.59 14.47
N VAL A 68 5.92 4.95 14.68
CA VAL A 68 4.63 5.64 14.74
C VAL A 68 4.47 6.43 16.04
N THR A 69 4.92 5.89 17.17
CA THR A 69 4.85 6.59 18.47
C THR A 69 5.69 7.88 18.46
N ALA A 70 6.85 7.85 17.80
CA ALA A 70 7.73 9.01 17.68
C ALA A 70 7.08 10.22 16.97
N LEU A 71 5.97 10.01 16.24
CA LEU A 71 5.25 11.09 15.56
C LEU A 71 4.36 11.93 16.50
N GLY A 72 4.02 11.42 17.69
CA GLY A 72 3.15 12.14 18.63
C GLY A 72 1.76 12.49 18.06
N LEU A 73 1.16 11.59 17.28
CA LEU A 73 -0.09 11.85 16.55
C LEU A 73 -1.26 12.17 17.49
N PRO A 74 -2.17 13.10 17.10
CA PRO A 74 -3.28 13.54 17.94
C PRO A 74 -4.51 12.59 17.90
N VAL A 75 -4.33 11.34 17.46
CA VAL A 75 -5.41 10.35 17.31
C VAL A 75 -5.02 9.01 17.93
N PRO A 76 -5.99 8.19 18.37
CA PRO A 76 -5.71 6.84 18.84
C PRO A 76 -4.99 5.99 17.78
N VAL A 77 -3.88 5.38 18.18
CA VAL A 77 -3.09 4.45 17.36
C VAL A 77 -3.12 3.07 18.00
N ARG A 78 -3.41 2.04 17.20
CA ARG A 78 -3.29 0.63 17.59
C ARG A 78 -2.37 -0.08 16.60
N CYS A 79 -1.40 -0.84 17.10
CA CYS A 79 -0.54 -1.68 16.28
C CYS A 79 -0.75 -3.14 16.65
N VAL A 80 -1.11 -3.96 15.68
CA VAL A 80 -1.53 -5.35 15.85
C VAL A 80 -0.56 -6.25 15.09
N ALA A 81 -0.11 -7.31 15.75
CA ALA A 81 0.66 -8.35 15.09
C ALA A 81 -0.31 -9.43 14.59
N GLU A 82 -0.35 -9.69 13.29
CA GLU A 82 -1.05 -10.86 12.76
C GLU A 82 -0.30 -12.15 13.12
N PRO A 83 -0.98 -13.27 13.40
CA PRO A 83 -0.31 -14.51 13.79
C PRO A 83 0.61 -15.09 12.71
N SER A 84 0.24 -14.95 11.44
CA SER A 84 1.03 -15.38 10.27
C SER A 84 0.59 -14.62 9.01
N PRO A 85 1.45 -14.49 7.98
CA PRO A 85 1.09 -13.76 6.77
C PRO A 85 -0.06 -14.43 6.02
N ARG A 86 -1.11 -13.65 5.71
CA ARG A 86 -2.32 -14.10 4.98
C ARG A 86 -2.85 -13.09 3.95
N ASP A 87 -1.94 -12.29 3.38
CA ASP A 87 -2.26 -11.29 2.35
C ASP A 87 -3.22 -10.20 2.86
N SER A 88 -3.64 -9.27 1.97
CA SER A 88 -4.30 -8.03 2.38
C SER A 88 -5.69 -8.25 2.97
N MET A 89 -6.49 -9.20 2.48
CA MET A 89 -7.87 -9.40 2.97
C MET A 89 -7.90 -9.75 4.46
N ALA A 90 -7.02 -10.64 4.92
CA ALA A 90 -6.99 -11.08 6.31
C ALA A 90 -6.59 -9.93 7.25
N ALA A 91 -5.57 -9.15 6.88
CA ALA A 91 -5.11 -8.01 7.66
C ALA A 91 -6.20 -6.92 7.75
N ILE A 92 -6.86 -6.62 6.63
CA ILE A 92 -7.95 -5.64 6.58
C ILE A 92 -9.14 -6.13 7.42
N ALA A 93 -9.54 -7.40 7.28
CA ALA A 93 -10.64 -7.98 8.03
C ALA A 93 -10.39 -7.99 9.54
N LEU A 94 -9.16 -8.28 9.98
CA LEU A 94 -8.78 -8.16 11.39
C LEU A 94 -8.90 -6.71 11.89
N GLY A 95 -8.37 -5.75 11.14
CA GLY A 95 -8.49 -4.34 11.46
C GLY A 95 -9.96 -3.90 11.57
N ALA A 96 -10.79 -4.28 10.60
CA ALA A 96 -12.21 -3.96 10.54
C ALA A 96 -12.97 -4.59 11.72
N ALA A 97 -12.72 -5.85 12.05
CA ALA A 97 -13.36 -6.53 13.17
C ALA A 97 -12.97 -5.91 14.52
N LEU A 98 -11.71 -5.49 14.70
CA LEU A 98 -11.26 -4.82 15.91
C LEU A 98 -11.89 -3.44 16.09
N LEU A 99 -12.09 -2.72 14.98
CA LEU A 99 -12.78 -1.42 14.97
C LEU A 99 -14.28 -1.60 15.22
N GLU A 100 -14.93 -2.54 14.54
CA GLU A 100 -16.34 -2.90 14.73
C GLU A 100 -16.62 -3.31 16.18
N HIS A 101 -15.77 -4.15 16.77
CA HIS A 101 -15.91 -4.56 18.16
C HIS A 101 -15.81 -3.39 19.14
N ARG A 102 -14.99 -2.38 18.83
CA ARG A 102 -14.74 -1.23 19.71
C ARG A 102 -15.77 -0.11 19.56
N TYR A 103 -16.20 0.17 18.33
CA TYR A 103 -16.99 1.35 17.98
C TYR A 103 -18.39 1.02 17.43
N GLY A 104 -18.71 -0.27 17.25
CA GLY A 104 -19.88 -0.70 16.48
C GLY A 104 -19.65 -0.58 14.97
N THR A 105 -20.73 -0.77 14.19
CA THR A 105 -20.69 -0.57 12.73
C THR A 105 -20.18 0.84 12.41
N CYS A 106 -19.07 0.92 11.70
CA CYS A 106 -18.43 2.19 11.33
C CYS A 106 -17.87 2.14 9.90
N VAL A 107 -17.53 3.31 9.35
CA VAL A 107 -16.79 3.38 8.08
C VAL A 107 -15.31 3.17 8.35
N VAL A 108 -14.70 2.25 7.62
CA VAL A 108 -13.27 1.94 7.68
C VAL A 108 -12.62 2.20 6.32
N GLY A 109 -11.36 2.63 6.34
CA GLY A 109 -10.53 2.79 5.15
C GLY A 109 -9.26 1.96 5.25
N SER A 110 -8.96 1.13 4.25
CA SER A 110 -7.69 0.42 4.11
C SER A 110 -6.72 1.23 3.27
N PHE A 111 -5.53 1.49 3.81
CA PHE A 111 -4.46 2.24 3.14
C PHE A 111 -3.13 1.51 3.29
N ALA A 112 -2.45 1.23 2.18
CA ALA A 112 -1.16 0.55 2.21
C ALA A 112 -0.11 1.37 2.99
N ALA A 113 0.66 0.72 3.85
CA ALA A 113 1.70 1.37 4.66
C ALA A 113 2.87 1.93 3.82
N ASP A 114 2.96 1.53 2.56
CA ASP A 114 4.16 1.60 1.74
C ASP A 114 3.96 2.36 0.43
N HIS A 115 2.87 3.14 0.31
CA HIS A 115 2.60 4.05 -0.81
C HIS A 115 2.99 5.50 -0.47
N LEU A 116 3.52 6.20 -1.46
CA LEU A 116 3.71 7.64 -1.43
C LEU A 116 2.47 8.36 -1.98
N ILE A 117 2.08 9.45 -1.33
CA ILE A 117 1.11 10.42 -1.85
C ILE A 117 1.64 11.79 -1.44
N THR A 118 2.01 12.62 -2.41
CA THR A 118 2.64 13.93 -2.16
C THR A 118 1.63 15.04 -1.92
N ASN A 119 0.43 14.96 -2.51
CA ASN A 119 -0.62 15.95 -2.34
C ASN A 119 -1.69 15.48 -1.35
N THR A 120 -1.50 15.84 -0.08
CA THR A 120 -2.40 15.44 1.01
C THR A 120 -3.77 16.11 0.94
N VAL A 121 -3.88 17.28 0.30
CA VAL A 121 -5.16 17.98 0.08
C VAL A 121 -6.01 17.21 -0.93
N ALA A 122 -5.44 16.88 -2.09
CA ALA A 122 -6.13 16.07 -3.09
C ALA A 122 -6.57 14.70 -2.54
N PHE A 123 -5.73 14.08 -1.69
CA PHE A 123 -6.07 12.84 -1.01
C PHE A 123 -7.26 13.00 -0.05
N SER A 124 -7.26 14.06 0.76
CA SER A 124 -8.37 14.39 1.66
C SER A 124 -9.67 14.63 0.90
N GLU A 125 -9.63 15.36 -0.21
CA GLU A 125 -10.80 15.59 -1.08
C GLU A 125 -11.37 14.30 -1.67
N ALA A 126 -10.50 13.36 -2.09
CA ALA A 126 -10.93 12.05 -2.56
C ALA A 126 -11.61 11.24 -1.45
N LEU A 127 -11.06 11.27 -0.23
CA LEU A 127 -11.67 10.60 0.93
C LEU A 127 -12.98 11.25 1.38
N ALA A 128 -13.10 12.57 1.28
CA ALA A 128 -14.34 13.29 1.57
C ALA A 128 -15.50 12.85 0.67
N GLN A 129 -15.21 12.39 -0.55
CA GLN A 129 -16.18 11.79 -1.47
C GLN A 129 -16.40 10.30 -1.20
N ALA A 130 -15.33 9.56 -0.88
CA ALA A 130 -15.40 8.11 -0.66
C ALA A 130 -16.17 7.73 0.62
N VAL A 131 -16.04 8.52 1.69
CA VAL A 131 -16.68 8.22 2.99
C VAL A 131 -18.21 8.21 2.90
N PRO A 132 -18.89 9.21 2.33
CA PRO A 132 -20.34 9.16 2.12
C PRO A 132 -20.81 8.00 1.26
N ALA A 133 -20.08 7.66 0.18
CA ALA A 133 -20.41 6.51 -0.66
C ALA A 133 -20.31 5.18 0.12
N ALA A 134 -19.24 5.02 0.91
CA ALA A 134 -19.09 3.87 1.79
C ALA A 134 -20.21 3.77 2.84
N ALA A 135 -20.58 4.90 3.47
CA ALA A 135 -21.71 4.96 4.40
C ALA A 135 -23.03 4.54 3.75
N ALA A 136 -23.22 4.87 2.46
CA ALA A 136 -24.37 4.47 1.65
C ALA A 136 -24.33 2.99 1.20
N GLY A 137 -23.34 2.21 1.62
CA GLY A 137 -23.27 0.75 1.39
C GLY A 137 -22.42 0.32 0.19
N TRP A 138 -21.63 1.22 -0.40
CA TRP A 138 -20.69 0.91 -1.47
C TRP A 138 -19.35 0.43 -0.93
N LEU A 139 -18.71 -0.51 -1.62
CA LEU A 139 -17.25 -0.67 -1.51
C LEU A 139 -16.62 0.39 -2.39
N THR A 140 -16.02 1.42 -1.79
CA THR A 140 -15.49 2.58 -2.54
C THR A 140 -13.98 2.50 -2.65
N THR A 141 -13.43 2.76 -3.83
CA THR A 141 -11.97 2.84 -4.08
C THR A 141 -11.59 4.21 -4.64
N ILE A 142 -10.30 4.53 -4.60
CA ILE A 142 -9.72 5.74 -5.20
C ILE A 142 -8.94 5.31 -6.45
N GLY A 143 -9.39 5.74 -7.62
CA GLY A 143 -8.79 5.38 -8.90
C GLY A 143 -7.77 6.41 -9.36
N ILE A 144 -6.59 5.95 -9.77
CA ILE A 144 -5.49 6.82 -10.25
C ILE A 144 -5.51 6.86 -11.78
N ALA A 145 -5.32 8.05 -12.37
CA ALA A 145 -5.18 8.16 -13.82
C ALA A 145 -3.94 7.40 -14.31
N PRO A 146 -4.06 6.42 -15.21
CA PRO A 146 -2.93 5.70 -15.76
C PRO A 146 -2.06 6.60 -16.63
N THR A 147 -0.74 6.52 -16.47
CA THR A 147 0.23 7.23 -17.31
C THR A 147 0.96 6.31 -18.28
N GLU A 148 0.85 4.99 -18.09
CA GLU A 148 1.52 3.95 -18.86
C GLU A 148 0.72 2.62 -18.78
N PRO A 149 0.98 1.63 -19.65
CA PRO A 149 0.28 0.35 -19.61
C PRO A 149 0.89 -0.60 -18.55
N ALA A 150 0.89 -0.17 -17.29
CA ALA A 150 1.44 -0.95 -16.18
C ALA A 150 0.70 -2.28 -15.98
N THR A 151 1.41 -3.41 -15.99
CA THR A 151 0.85 -4.76 -15.74
C THR A 151 0.87 -5.15 -14.26
N GLY A 152 1.50 -4.33 -13.42
CA GLY A 152 1.62 -4.55 -11.97
C GLY A 152 0.42 -4.08 -11.15
N PHE A 153 -0.50 -3.32 -11.75
CA PHE A 153 -1.66 -2.72 -11.08
C PHE A 153 -2.97 -3.36 -11.53
N GLY A 154 -3.98 -3.30 -10.67
CA GLY A 154 -5.37 -3.53 -11.07
C GLY A 154 -5.92 -2.33 -11.85
N TYR A 155 -6.91 -2.57 -12.70
CA TYR A 155 -7.61 -1.53 -13.47
C TYR A 155 -9.10 -1.53 -13.12
N ILE A 156 -9.67 -0.33 -13.12
CA ILE A 156 -11.05 -0.04 -12.80
C ILE A 156 -11.66 0.68 -14.00
N GLU A 157 -12.65 0.07 -14.64
CA GLU A 157 -13.41 0.74 -15.69
C GLU A 157 -14.42 1.70 -15.06
N VAL A 158 -14.35 2.97 -15.43
CA VAL A 158 -15.23 4.00 -14.91
C VAL A 158 -16.61 3.88 -15.57
N GLY A 159 -17.61 3.58 -14.76
CA GLY A 159 -19.01 3.52 -15.18
C GLY A 159 -19.77 4.83 -14.97
N PRO A 160 -21.12 4.78 -14.99
CA PRO A 160 -21.97 5.93 -14.75
C PRO A 160 -21.70 6.61 -13.40
N ALA A 161 -21.85 7.93 -13.37
CA ALA A 161 -21.81 8.69 -12.12
C ALA A 161 -22.93 8.24 -11.18
N LEU A 162 -22.66 8.28 -9.88
CA LEU A 162 -23.69 8.14 -8.85
C LEU A 162 -24.39 9.48 -8.64
N ASP A 163 -25.70 9.45 -8.45
CA ASP A 163 -26.52 10.65 -8.36
C ASP A 163 -26.57 11.25 -6.94
N GLY A 164 -27.05 12.50 -6.85
CA GLY A 164 -27.38 13.16 -5.60
C GLY A 164 -26.16 13.52 -4.75
N ALA A 165 -26.17 13.12 -3.46
CA ALA A 165 -25.12 13.44 -2.50
C ALA A 165 -23.77 12.74 -2.77
N LEU A 166 -23.69 11.91 -3.82
CA LEU A 166 -22.49 11.16 -4.23
C LEU A 166 -21.89 11.71 -5.54
N SER A 167 -22.14 12.99 -5.86
CA SER A 167 -21.56 13.64 -7.04
C SER A 167 -20.03 13.55 -7.02
N GLY A 168 -19.42 13.15 -8.15
CA GLY A 168 -17.96 12.92 -8.27
C GLY A 168 -17.55 11.47 -8.00
N VAL A 169 -18.48 10.63 -7.53
CA VAL A 169 -18.30 9.19 -7.38
C VAL A 169 -18.94 8.47 -8.57
N HIS A 170 -18.28 7.45 -9.10
CA HIS A 170 -18.76 6.65 -10.22
C HIS A 170 -18.94 5.20 -9.80
N ARG A 171 -19.85 4.47 -10.44
CA ARG A 171 -19.85 3.01 -10.34
C ARG A 171 -18.59 2.46 -11.02
N ALA A 172 -17.94 1.47 -10.42
CA ALA A 172 -16.94 0.67 -11.14
C ALA A 172 -17.68 -0.32 -12.04
N GLN A 173 -17.53 -0.16 -13.36
CA GLN A 173 -18.18 -1.03 -14.35
C GLN A 173 -17.54 -2.42 -14.37
N SER A 174 -16.22 -2.45 -14.26
CA SER A 174 -15.43 -3.66 -14.08
C SER A 174 -14.20 -3.36 -13.22
N PHE A 175 -13.66 -4.41 -12.61
CA PHE A 175 -12.41 -4.38 -11.85
C PHE A 175 -11.61 -5.59 -12.30
N THR A 176 -10.33 -5.42 -12.62
CA THR A 176 -9.47 -6.51 -13.08
C THR A 176 -8.06 -6.34 -12.55
N GLU A 177 -7.57 -7.32 -11.80
CA GLU A 177 -6.22 -7.33 -11.26
C GLU A 177 -5.19 -7.77 -12.31
N LYS A 178 -4.15 -6.94 -12.51
CA LYS A 178 -2.91 -7.27 -13.24
C LYS A 178 -3.15 -7.88 -14.65
N PRO A 179 -3.71 -7.09 -15.58
CA PRO A 179 -3.88 -7.53 -16.97
C PRO A 179 -2.53 -7.76 -17.67
N ASP A 180 -2.56 -8.44 -18.80
CA ASP A 180 -1.41 -8.47 -19.72
C ASP A 180 -1.15 -7.10 -20.37
N GLU A 181 0.04 -6.91 -20.92
CA GLU A 181 0.50 -5.64 -21.50
C GLU A 181 -0.37 -5.17 -22.67
N SER A 182 -0.87 -6.10 -23.49
CA SER A 182 -1.72 -5.76 -24.64
C SER A 182 -3.08 -5.23 -24.19
N THR A 183 -3.66 -5.86 -23.16
CA THR A 183 -4.89 -5.44 -22.51
C THR A 183 -4.72 -4.08 -21.81
N ALA A 184 -3.63 -3.90 -21.04
CA ALA A 184 -3.32 -2.63 -20.39
C ALA A 184 -3.16 -1.47 -21.39
N SER A 185 -2.47 -1.71 -22.50
CA SER A 185 -2.29 -0.74 -23.58
C SER A 185 -3.60 -0.35 -24.24
N ALA A 186 -4.48 -1.33 -24.51
CA ALA A 186 -5.81 -1.08 -25.06
C ALA A 186 -6.66 -0.24 -24.10
N TRP A 187 -6.65 -0.55 -22.80
CA TRP A 187 -7.40 0.19 -21.77
C TRP A 187 -6.90 1.61 -21.59
N LEU A 188 -5.59 1.82 -21.53
CA LEU A 188 -4.97 3.15 -21.48
C LEU A 188 -5.45 4.02 -22.65
N ALA A 189 -5.50 3.46 -23.86
CA ALA A 189 -5.93 4.19 -25.06
C ALA A 189 -7.39 4.66 -25.02
N THR A 190 -8.25 4.03 -24.21
CA THR A 190 -9.66 4.46 -24.08
C THR A 190 -9.83 5.70 -23.20
N GLY A 191 -8.91 5.94 -22.25
CA GLY A 191 -9.08 6.95 -21.20
C GLY A 191 -10.19 6.65 -20.17
N ASN A 192 -10.86 5.50 -20.26
CA ASN A 192 -11.99 5.13 -19.39
C ASN A 192 -11.58 4.27 -18.19
N TYR A 193 -10.30 3.93 -18.07
CA TYR A 193 -9.79 3.10 -16.98
C TYR A 193 -8.92 3.90 -16.01
N LEU A 194 -9.00 3.52 -14.74
CA LEU A 194 -8.16 4.02 -13.66
C LEU A 194 -7.35 2.86 -13.06
N TRP A 195 -6.15 3.13 -12.56
CA TRP A 195 -5.43 2.16 -11.74
C TRP A 195 -6.07 2.04 -10.36
N ASN A 196 -6.14 0.82 -9.87
CA ASN A 196 -6.43 0.50 -8.48
C ASN A 196 -5.18 0.72 -7.62
N ALA A 197 -5.23 1.70 -6.72
CA ALA A 197 -4.15 1.97 -5.78
C ALA A 197 -4.22 1.14 -4.48
N GLY A 198 -5.08 0.12 -4.42
CA GLY A 198 -5.25 -0.74 -3.22
C GLY A 198 -5.83 -0.01 -2.02
N MET A 199 -6.54 1.10 -2.25
CA MET A 199 -7.20 1.90 -1.22
C MET A 199 -8.70 1.65 -1.25
N PHE A 200 -9.27 1.18 -0.15
CA PHE A 200 -10.69 0.82 -0.06
C PHE A 200 -11.35 1.47 1.14
N VAL A 201 -12.53 2.05 0.95
CA VAL A 201 -13.37 2.64 2.00
C VAL A 201 -14.73 1.96 1.99
N VAL A 202 -15.15 1.42 3.13
CA VAL A 202 -16.34 0.56 3.24
C VAL A 202 -16.85 0.57 4.68
N ARG A 203 -18.12 0.21 4.88
CA ARG A 203 -18.61 -0.11 6.23
C ARG A 203 -18.01 -1.41 6.75
N SER A 204 -17.65 -1.45 8.03
CA SER A 204 -17.05 -2.61 8.69
C SER A 204 -17.93 -3.85 8.58
N ASP A 205 -19.23 -3.70 8.81
CA ASP A 205 -20.19 -4.81 8.80
C ASP A 205 -20.36 -5.38 7.40
N MET A 206 -20.49 -4.52 6.39
CA MET A 206 -20.55 -4.92 4.99
C MET A 206 -19.30 -5.70 4.57
N LEU A 207 -18.10 -5.22 4.92
CA LEU A 207 -16.85 -5.92 4.60
C LEU A 207 -16.83 -7.32 5.21
N LEU A 208 -17.17 -7.44 6.50
CA LEU A 208 -17.11 -8.70 7.24
C LEU A 208 -18.21 -9.67 6.82
N ASP A 209 -19.41 -9.18 6.51
CA ASP A 209 -20.54 -9.97 6.06
C ASP A 209 -20.35 -10.48 4.62
N VAL A 210 -19.81 -9.63 3.73
CA VAL A 210 -19.44 -10.08 2.37
C VAL A 210 -18.31 -11.10 2.45
N LEU A 211 -17.30 -10.88 3.30
CA LEU A 211 -16.23 -11.86 3.50
C LEU A 211 -16.79 -13.21 3.98
N GLU A 212 -17.72 -13.22 4.93
CA GLU A 212 -18.39 -14.45 5.39
C GLU A 212 -19.21 -15.10 4.28
N ALA A 213 -19.97 -14.33 3.50
CA ALA A 213 -20.79 -14.86 2.40
C ALA A 213 -19.94 -15.47 1.27
N ARG A 214 -18.77 -14.88 0.98
CA ARG A 214 -17.85 -15.34 -0.07
C ARG A 214 -16.96 -16.48 0.40
N VAL A 215 -16.47 -16.41 1.63
CA VAL A 215 -15.59 -17.43 2.22
C VAL A 215 -16.11 -17.76 3.63
N PRO A 216 -17.10 -18.66 3.72
CA PRO A 216 -17.72 -19.05 4.99
C PRO A 216 -16.70 -19.42 6.06
N GLY A 217 -16.92 -18.90 7.27
CA GLY A 217 -16.03 -19.04 8.42
C GLY A 217 -14.98 -17.93 8.56
N SER A 218 -14.62 -17.21 7.49
CA SER A 218 -13.59 -16.15 7.56
C SER A 218 -14.06 -14.94 8.38
N GLY A 219 -15.23 -14.38 8.05
CA GLY A 219 -15.81 -13.23 8.77
C GLY A 219 -16.11 -13.55 10.23
N THR A 220 -16.66 -14.74 10.47
CA THR A 220 -16.91 -15.27 11.81
C THR A 220 -15.62 -15.42 12.62
N ALA A 221 -14.55 -15.92 12.02
CA ALA A 221 -13.28 -16.12 12.69
C ALA A 221 -12.63 -14.79 13.11
N VAL A 222 -12.60 -13.78 12.23
CA VAL A 222 -12.03 -12.46 12.59
C VAL A 222 -12.87 -11.73 13.64
N ARG A 223 -14.20 -11.87 13.63
CA ARG A 223 -15.05 -11.31 14.71
C ARG A 223 -14.78 -11.98 16.05
N LYS A 224 -14.61 -13.30 16.08
CA LYS A 224 -14.20 -14.04 17.30
C LYS A 224 -12.81 -13.63 17.79
N LEU A 225 -11.86 -13.45 16.88
CA LEU A 225 -10.53 -12.92 17.20
C LEU A 225 -10.63 -11.54 17.84
N ALA A 226 -11.40 -10.63 17.24
CA ALA A 226 -11.54 -9.26 17.73
C ALA A 226 -12.17 -9.19 19.12
N ALA A 227 -13.24 -9.96 19.36
CA ALA A 227 -13.97 -9.96 20.63
C ALA A 227 -13.15 -10.45 21.83
N ALA A 228 -12.09 -11.23 21.59
CA ALA A 228 -11.24 -11.80 22.65
C ALA A 228 -9.74 -11.54 22.38
N TRP A 229 -9.41 -10.51 21.60
CA TRP A 229 -8.04 -10.31 21.12
C TRP A 229 -7.01 -10.19 22.27
N GLU A 230 -7.36 -9.52 23.35
CA GLU A 230 -6.46 -9.32 24.49
C GLU A 230 -6.38 -10.53 25.44
N THR A 231 -7.36 -11.45 25.38
CA THR A 231 -7.47 -12.57 26.33
C THR A 231 -7.14 -13.94 25.72
N LEU A 232 -7.20 -14.08 24.38
CA LEU A 232 -6.84 -15.32 23.69
C LEU A 232 -5.35 -15.63 23.85
N SER A 233 -5.05 -16.91 24.10
CA SER A 233 -3.69 -17.43 23.99
C SER A 233 -3.17 -17.33 22.54
N PRO A 234 -1.84 -17.31 22.32
CA PRO A 234 -1.27 -17.35 20.97
C PRO A 234 -1.84 -18.49 20.11
N ASP A 235 -1.94 -19.70 20.65
CA ASP A 235 -2.46 -20.87 19.93
C ASP A 235 -3.93 -20.69 19.52
N ALA A 236 -4.75 -20.12 20.39
CA ALA A 236 -6.15 -19.85 20.08
C ALA A 236 -6.30 -18.76 19.01
N LYS A 237 -5.42 -17.75 19.01
CA LYS A 237 -5.35 -16.76 17.93
C LYS A 237 -4.97 -17.42 16.61
N THR A 238 -3.94 -18.25 16.60
CA THR A 238 -3.52 -19.00 15.42
C THR A 238 -4.64 -19.89 14.88
N ALA A 239 -5.32 -20.66 15.73
CA ALA A 239 -6.40 -21.56 15.30
C ALA A 239 -7.60 -20.84 14.67
N LEU A 240 -7.94 -19.62 15.14
CA LEU A 240 -8.96 -18.79 14.51
C LEU A 240 -8.43 -18.13 13.23
N TRP A 241 -7.21 -17.60 13.27
CA TRP A 241 -6.56 -16.99 12.12
C TRP A 241 -6.41 -17.96 10.95
N GLU A 242 -6.19 -19.24 11.25
CA GLU A 242 -6.08 -20.30 10.26
C GLU A 242 -7.35 -20.53 9.43
N ARG A 243 -8.50 -20.04 9.90
CA ARG A 243 -9.78 -20.09 9.20
C ARG A 243 -10.03 -18.89 8.29
N VAL A 244 -9.25 -17.81 8.44
CA VAL A 244 -9.41 -16.57 7.67
C VAL A 244 -8.73 -16.73 6.32
N VAL A 245 -9.42 -16.48 5.21
CA VAL A 245 -8.84 -16.63 3.86
C VAL A 245 -7.48 -15.95 3.71
N ALA A 246 -6.53 -16.63 3.04
CA ALA A 246 -5.24 -16.05 2.66
C ALA A 246 -5.32 -15.62 1.18
N ALA A 247 -5.73 -14.38 0.93
CA ALA A 247 -5.91 -13.83 -0.41
C ALA A 247 -5.97 -12.29 -0.39
N PRO A 248 -5.72 -11.62 -1.53
CA PRO A 248 -5.93 -10.19 -1.65
C PRO A 248 -7.40 -9.79 -1.50
N ILE A 249 -7.68 -8.60 -0.97
CA ILE A 249 -9.03 -8.02 -0.95
C ILE A 249 -9.62 -7.88 -2.36
N ASP A 250 -8.76 -7.62 -3.35
CA ASP A 250 -9.13 -7.40 -4.74
C ASP A 250 -9.90 -8.60 -5.31
N THR A 251 -9.38 -9.82 -5.12
CA THR A 251 -9.98 -11.04 -5.67
C THR A 251 -11.12 -11.60 -4.81
N VAL A 252 -11.12 -11.34 -3.49
CA VAL A 252 -12.17 -11.85 -2.59
C VAL A 252 -13.41 -10.94 -2.57
N LEU A 253 -13.20 -9.62 -2.62
CA LEU A 253 -14.25 -8.61 -2.47
C LEU A 253 -14.40 -7.72 -3.70
N ALA A 254 -13.35 -7.01 -4.13
CA ALA A 254 -13.50 -5.91 -5.09
C ALA A 254 -13.98 -6.38 -6.46
N GLU A 255 -13.33 -7.39 -7.05
CA GLU A 255 -13.72 -7.96 -8.35
C GLU A 255 -15.15 -8.53 -8.32
N PRO A 256 -15.53 -9.43 -7.38
CA PRO A 256 -16.89 -9.97 -7.35
C PRO A 256 -17.96 -8.89 -7.08
N LEU A 257 -17.68 -7.91 -6.20
CA LEU A 257 -18.64 -6.85 -5.91
C LEU A 257 -18.79 -5.85 -7.07
N ALA A 258 -17.74 -5.64 -7.87
CA ALA A 258 -17.83 -4.81 -9.08
C ALA A 258 -18.78 -5.45 -10.10
N GLN A 259 -18.69 -6.78 -10.29
CA GLN A 259 -19.61 -7.55 -11.14
C GLN A 259 -21.06 -7.46 -10.66
N GLU A 260 -21.28 -7.39 -9.34
CA GLU A 260 -22.59 -7.16 -8.73
C GLU A 260 -23.06 -5.69 -8.78
N GLY A 261 -22.22 -4.77 -9.26
CA GLY A 261 -22.53 -3.35 -9.30
C GLY A 261 -22.56 -2.67 -7.93
N ARG A 262 -21.74 -3.15 -6.99
CA ARG A 262 -21.66 -2.67 -5.60
C ARG A 262 -20.32 -1.99 -5.27
N VAL A 263 -19.51 -1.74 -6.28
CA VAL A 263 -18.24 -1.00 -6.16
C VAL A 263 -18.39 0.40 -6.74
N ALA A 264 -17.89 1.37 -6.01
CA ALA A 264 -17.79 2.76 -6.40
C ALA A 264 -16.33 3.17 -6.53
N VAL A 265 -16.02 4.12 -7.41
CA VAL A 265 -14.69 4.68 -7.60
C VAL A 265 -14.76 6.20 -7.56
N VAL A 266 -13.84 6.80 -6.81
CA VAL A 266 -13.55 8.23 -6.85
C VAL A 266 -12.32 8.42 -7.74
N PRO A 267 -12.45 9.03 -8.92
CA PRO A 267 -11.29 9.43 -9.71
C PRO A 267 -10.45 10.43 -8.91
N ALA A 268 -9.20 10.07 -8.64
CA ALA A 268 -8.26 10.97 -7.99
C ALA A 268 -7.95 12.17 -8.88
N ARG A 269 -7.65 13.31 -8.26
CA ARG A 269 -7.09 14.44 -9.00
C ARG A 269 -5.77 14.05 -9.67
N PRO A 270 -5.48 14.56 -10.88
CA PRO A 270 -4.22 14.27 -11.58
C PRO A 270 -2.96 14.64 -10.78
N ASP A 271 -3.07 15.62 -9.89
CA ASP A 271 -1.98 16.11 -9.05
C ASP A 271 -1.91 15.42 -7.66
N LEU A 272 -2.55 14.26 -7.48
CA LEU A 272 -2.47 13.49 -6.23
C LEU A 272 -1.02 13.09 -5.89
N GLY A 273 -0.22 12.82 -6.92
CA GLY A 273 1.18 12.41 -6.79
C GLY A 273 1.33 11.07 -6.05
N TRP A 274 0.52 10.09 -6.45
CA TRP A 274 0.58 8.73 -5.93
C TRP A 274 1.71 7.92 -6.56
N SER A 275 2.38 7.09 -5.77
CA SER A 275 3.30 6.05 -6.24
C SER A 275 3.28 4.87 -5.27
N ASP A 276 3.28 3.66 -5.79
CA ASP A 276 3.40 2.43 -5.00
C ASP A 276 4.85 2.19 -4.51
N VAL A 277 5.82 2.97 -4.99
CA VAL A 277 7.26 2.78 -4.76
C VAL A 277 7.66 1.32 -5.02
N GLY A 278 7.30 0.81 -6.20
CA GLY A 278 7.47 -0.58 -6.57
C GLY A 278 8.91 -1.03 -6.79
N ASP A 279 9.82 -0.14 -7.19
CA ASP A 279 11.21 -0.43 -7.54
C ASP A 279 12.14 0.81 -7.45
N TRP A 280 13.39 0.66 -7.92
CA TRP A 280 14.38 1.74 -7.90
C TRP A 280 14.12 2.87 -8.91
N GLU A 281 13.38 2.60 -9.98
CA GLU A 281 12.93 3.64 -10.90
C GLU A 281 11.90 4.54 -10.20
N ALA A 282 10.92 3.94 -9.53
CA ALA A 282 9.96 4.67 -8.70
C ALA A 282 10.65 5.48 -7.60
N VAL A 283 11.63 4.90 -6.88
CA VAL A 283 12.41 5.64 -5.87
C VAL A 283 13.10 6.86 -6.48
N ARG A 284 13.71 6.73 -7.66
CA ARG A 284 14.35 7.86 -8.34
C ARG A 284 13.38 9.00 -8.59
N HIS A 285 12.21 8.69 -9.15
CA HIS A 285 11.17 9.68 -9.42
C HIS A 285 10.71 10.42 -8.16
N VAL A 286 10.77 9.78 -7.00
CA VAL A 286 10.45 10.39 -5.71
C VAL A 286 11.53 11.37 -5.23
N VAL A 287 12.81 11.05 -5.44
CA VAL A 287 13.92 11.81 -4.81
C VAL A 287 14.59 12.82 -5.73
N SER A 288 14.39 12.75 -7.06
CA SER A 288 15.11 13.57 -8.02
C SER A 288 14.29 13.88 -9.27
N ASN A 289 14.52 15.06 -9.84
CA ASN A 289 14.06 15.40 -11.19
C ASN A 289 14.90 14.65 -12.25
N ALA A 290 14.35 14.51 -13.46
CA ALA A 290 14.96 13.70 -14.53
C ALA A 290 16.35 14.22 -14.95
N SER A 291 17.26 13.29 -15.25
CA SER A 291 18.69 13.42 -15.63
C SER A 291 19.76 13.65 -14.54
N GLU A 292 19.41 14.15 -13.36
CA GLU A 292 20.39 14.40 -12.28
C GLU A 292 20.79 13.13 -11.51
N LEU A 293 21.93 13.19 -10.80
CA LEU A 293 22.33 12.16 -9.85
C LEU A 293 21.38 12.18 -8.65
N ALA A 294 20.75 11.04 -8.37
CA ALA A 294 19.99 10.83 -7.14
C ALA A 294 20.90 10.20 -6.08
N ASN A 295 21.52 11.02 -5.21
CA ASN A 295 22.30 10.53 -4.08
C ASN A 295 21.44 10.48 -2.81
N LEU A 296 20.96 9.29 -2.43
CA LEU A 296 20.17 9.05 -1.22
C LEU A 296 21.04 8.98 0.05
N SER A 297 22.36 9.16 -0.09
CA SER A 297 23.31 9.11 1.00
C SER A 297 24.27 10.30 0.88
N PRO A 298 23.80 11.54 1.16
CA PRO A 298 24.53 12.77 0.88
C PRO A 298 25.88 12.87 1.59
N GLN A 299 26.08 12.12 2.67
CA GLN A 299 27.34 11.98 3.38
C GLN A 299 28.43 11.20 2.62
N ILE A 300 28.04 10.43 1.60
CA ILE A 300 28.94 9.65 0.76
C ILE A 300 29.20 10.40 -0.55
N PRO A 301 30.45 10.78 -0.86
CA PRO A 301 30.80 11.41 -2.12
C PRO A 301 30.51 10.49 -3.31
N VAL A 302 29.86 11.04 -4.34
CA VAL A 302 29.59 10.33 -5.59
C VAL A 302 30.16 11.12 -6.76
N TYR A 303 30.96 10.46 -7.58
CA TYR A 303 31.45 10.97 -8.85
C TYR A 303 30.73 10.27 -10.01
N THR A 304 30.26 11.05 -10.98
CA THR A 304 29.62 10.51 -12.19
C THR A 304 30.25 11.13 -13.44
N ASP A 305 30.56 10.30 -14.43
CA ASP A 305 30.96 10.73 -15.77
C ASP A 305 30.23 9.87 -16.82
N ALA A 306 29.64 10.47 -17.85
CA ALA A 306 28.80 9.78 -18.84
C ALA A 306 27.76 8.80 -18.22
N ALA A 307 27.20 9.14 -17.05
CA ALA A 307 26.25 8.33 -16.29
C ALA A 307 25.00 9.14 -15.90
N PRO A 308 24.26 9.68 -16.88
CA PRO A 308 23.06 10.47 -16.59
C PRO A 308 22.05 9.62 -15.84
N ALA A 309 21.24 10.27 -15.02
CA ALA A 309 20.20 9.62 -14.25
C ALA A 309 20.68 8.49 -13.32
N ALA A 310 21.93 8.49 -12.86
CA ALA A 310 22.38 7.54 -11.85
C ALA A 310 21.65 7.72 -10.51
N LEU A 311 21.44 6.62 -9.79
CA LEU A 311 20.93 6.57 -8.42
C LEU A 311 21.95 5.83 -7.55
N VAL A 312 22.31 6.45 -6.43
CA VAL A 312 23.22 5.88 -5.45
C VAL A 312 22.59 5.92 -4.07
N ARG A 313 22.64 4.79 -3.38
CA ARG A 313 22.43 4.70 -1.94
C ARG A 313 23.55 3.87 -1.34
N ALA A 314 24.35 4.43 -0.45
CA ALA A 314 25.43 3.71 0.21
C ALA A 314 25.63 4.28 1.62
N GLU A 315 25.67 3.42 2.63
CA GLU A 315 25.81 3.86 4.03
C GLU A 315 27.22 3.59 4.56
N ASN A 316 27.90 2.55 4.06
CA ASN A 316 29.16 2.04 4.61
C ASN A 316 30.36 2.19 3.66
N LEU A 317 30.17 2.84 2.51
CA LEU A 317 31.26 3.09 1.54
C LEU A 317 31.96 4.43 1.83
N LYS A 318 33.20 4.59 1.35
CA LYS A 318 33.93 5.87 1.41
C LYS A 318 33.62 6.81 0.25
N GLY A 319 33.07 6.27 -0.83
CA GLY A 319 32.71 7.01 -2.05
C GLY A 319 32.29 6.04 -3.15
N VAL A 320 31.61 6.56 -4.16
CA VAL A 320 31.14 5.80 -5.33
C VAL A 320 31.53 6.56 -6.60
N ALA A 321 32.06 5.86 -7.61
CA ALA A 321 32.33 6.42 -8.93
C ALA A 321 31.59 5.61 -10.00
N ILE A 322 30.85 6.29 -10.87
CA ILE A 322 30.07 5.67 -11.96
C ILE A 322 30.49 6.32 -13.26
N ILE A 323 31.04 5.52 -14.19
CA ILE A 323 31.58 6.00 -15.46
C ILE A 323 30.93 5.22 -16.60
N GLY A 324 30.23 5.92 -17.50
CA GLY A 324 29.70 5.34 -18.74
C GLY A 324 28.48 4.43 -18.57
N ILE A 325 27.76 4.52 -17.45
CA ILE A 325 26.57 3.70 -17.17
C ILE A 325 25.34 4.60 -16.97
N PRO A 326 24.63 4.96 -18.06
CA PRO A 326 23.36 5.67 -17.97
C PRO A 326 22.33 4.90 -17.13
N GLY A 327 21.60 5.61 -16.28
CA GLY A 327 20.55 5.02 -15.44
C GLY A 327 21.08 4.01 -14.40
N ALA A 328 22.38 4.06 -14.07
CA ALA A 328 22.97 3.17 -13.07
C ALA A 328 22.24 3.25 -11.73
N VAL A 329 22.02 2.10 -11.11
CA VAL A 329 21.47 1.96 -9.76
C VAL A 329 22.51 1.22 -8.93
N VAL A 330 23.13 1.93 -7.99
CA VAL A 330 24.16 1.39 -7.09
C VAL A 330 23.67 1.50 -5.66
N VAL A 331 23.42 0.35 -5.03
CA VAL A 331 22.81 0.30 -3.69
C VAL A 331 23.63 -0.61 -2.79
N GLU A 332 24.24 -0.03 -1.76
CA GLU A 332 24.89 -0.74 -0.67
C GLU A 332 24.03 -0.65 0.60
N SER A 333 23.80 -1.79 1.23
CA SER A 333 23.05 -1.88 2.48
C SER A 333 23.45 -3.14 3.24
N ALA A 334 23.71 -3.02 4.54
CA ALA A 334 24.03 -4.16 5.41
C ALA A 334 25.15 -5.06 4.85
N GLY A 335 26.17 -4.48 4.19
CA GLY A 335 27.29 -5.22 3.61
C GLY A 335 26.97 -5.94 2.29
N GLN A 336 25.76 -5.78 1.76
CA GLN A 336 25.36 -6.28 0.44
C GLN A 336 25.38 -5.13 -0.58
N LEU A 337 25.75 -5.45 -1.82
CA LEU A 337 25.81 -4.49 -2.93
C LEU A 337 24.96 -4.97 -4.10
N LEU A 338 24.08 -4.10 -4.59
CA LEU A 338 23.40 -4.21 -5.87
C LEU A 338 23.99 -3.19 -6.85
N VAL A 339 24.27 -3.66 -8.06
CA VAL A 339 24.57 -2.83 -9.22
C VAL A 339 23.65 -3.27 -10.35
N THR A 340 22.86 -2.35 -10.87
CA THR A 340 21.96 -2.59 -12.01
C THR A 340 21.71 -1.29 -12.77
N THR A 341 20.75 -1.28 -13.68
CA THR A 341 20.24 -0.07 -14.34
C THR A 341 18.73 0.05 -14.12
N GLN A 342 18.16 1.23 -14.34
CA GLN A 342 16.71 1.46 -14.26
C GLN A 342 15.91 0.49 -15.13
N GLU A 343 16.39 0.20 -16.34
CA GLU A 343 15.79 -0.78 -17.26
C GLU A 343 15.58 -2.17 -16.62
N PHE A 344 16.45 -2.56 -15.69
CA PHE A 344 16.38 -3.85 -15.00
C PHE A 344 15.89 -3.74 -13.54
N ALA A 345 15.33 -2.61 -13.12
CA ALA A 345 14.89 -2.38 -11.73
C ALA A 345 13.86 -3.44 -11.26
N GLN A 346 12.93 -3.84 -12.12
CA GLN A 346 11.94 -4.89 -11.83
C GLN A 346 12.58 -6.28 -11.61
N ASN A 347 13.77 -6.53 -12.17
CA ASN A 347 14.48 -7.82 -12.07
C ASN A 347 15.24 -7.98 -10.75
N VAL A 348 15.36 -6.92 -9.93
CA VAL A 348 16.05 -6.95 -8.63
C VAL A 348 15.46 -8.01 -7.68
N LYS A 349 14.18 -8.36 -7.83
CA LYS A 349 13.57 -9.49 -7.12
C LYS A 349 14.36 -10.80 -7.24
N VAL A 350 15.02 -11.03 -8.38
CA VAL A 350 15.85 -12.23 -8.63
C VAL A 350 17.09 -12.22 -7.73
N ALA A 351 17.73 -11.05 -7.58
CA ALA A 351 18.86 -10.87 -6.67
C ALA A 351 18.44 -11.09 -5.21
N SER A 352 17.30 -10.54 -4.79
CA SER A 352 16.74 -10.79 -3.44
C SER A 352 16.54 -12.28 -3.17
N ASN A 353 15.97 -13.04 -4.11
CA ASN A 353 15.76 -14.48 -3.93
C ASN A 353 17.07 -15.28 -3.86
N ALA A 354 18.11 -14.83 -4.57
CA ALA A 354 19.44 -15.43 -4.45
C ALA A 354 20.08 -15.13 -3.08
N ALA A 355 19.88 -13.91 -2.57
CA ALA A 355 20.41 -13.44 -1.30
C ALA A 355 19.75 -14.12 -0.08
N ASP A 356 18.55 -14.67 -0.21
CA ASP A 356 17.91 -15.49 0.85
C ASP A 356 18.75 -16.74 1.23
N LYS A 357 19.78 -17.08 0.45
CA LYS A 357 20.71 -18.20 0.68
C LYS A 357 22.07 -17.81 1.28
N TRP A 358 22.34 -16.52 1.48
CA TRP A 358 23.65 -16.01 1.89
C TRP A 358 23.85 -16.01 3.40
#